data_AF-W0E2M2-F1
#
_entry.id   AF-W0E2M2-F1
#
_cell.length_a   1.000
_cell.length_b   1.000
_cell.length_c   1.000
_cell.angle_alpha   90.00
_cell.angle_beta   90.00
_cell.angle_gamma   90.00
#
_symmetry.space_group_name_H-M   'P 1'
#
loop_
_entity.id
_entity.type
_entity.pdbx_description
1 polymer ?
#
loop_
_entity_poly.entity_id
_entity_poly.type
_entity_poly.pdbx_seq_one_letter_code
_entity_poly.pdbx_strand_id
1 'polypeptide(L)'
;MSFSELFLEGLQLMGVGMTIVVAFLILLIGVLRLVAAAVRRWAPEETAPEARPAFPQGAGAVTDRRLTAAITAAVVQYRKRRRT
;
A
#
# COMPACT_ATOMS: atom_id res chain seq x y z
N MET A 1 -23.84 45.99 4.45
CA MET A 1 -23.45 44.63 4.85
C MET A 1 -22.75 44.72 6.19
N SER A 2 -23.25 43.99 7.17
CA SER A 2 -22.67 43.99 8.52
C SER A 2 -21.34 43.20 8.50
N PHE A 3 -20.38 43.55 9.36
CA PHE A 3 -19.09 42.85 9.46
C PHE A 3 -19.26 41.33 9.65
N SER A 4 -20.30 40.93 10.37
CA SER A 4 -20.71 39.54 10.56
C SER A 4 -21.06 38.83 9.25
N GLU A 5 -21.71 39.50 8.29
CA GLU A 5 -22.04 38.91 6.99
C GLU A 5 -20.79 38.65 6.16
N LEU A 6 -19.86 39.62 6.07
CA LEU A 6 -18.59 39.47 5.36
C LEU A 6 -17.74 38.32 5.92
N PHE A 7 -17.72 38.18 7.25
CA PHE A 7 -17.02 37.09 7.91
C PHE A 7 -17.65 35.72 7.61
N LEU A 8 -18.98 35.63 7.66
CA LEU A 8 -19.72 34.40 7.34
C LEU A 8 -19.52 33.99 5.88
N GLU A 9 -19.52 34.97 4.98
CA GLU A 9 -19.33 34.76 3.54
C GLU A 9 -17.90 34.32 3.21
N GLY A 10 -16.90 34.89 3.90
CA GLY A 10 -15.52 34.42 3.82
C GLY A 10 -15.35 32.98 4.33
N LEU A 11 -16.01 32.63 5.43
CA LEU A 11 -15.99 31.26 5.98
C LEU A 11 -16.66 30.27 5.03
N GLN A 12 -17.77 30.66 4.39
CA GLN A 12 -18.45 29.88 3.36
C GLN A 12 -17.53 29.67 2.14
N LEU A 13 -16.85 30.72 1.68
CA LEU A 13 -15.88 30.62 0.59
C LEU A 13 -14.72 29.66 0.92
N MET A 14 -14.21 29.72 2.15
CA MET A 14 -13.16 28.80 2.62
C MET A 14 -13.63 27.35 2.62
N GLY A 15 -14.85 27.10 3.08
CA GLY A 15 -15.46 25.75 3.07
C GLY A 15 -15.62 25.21 1.64
N VAL A 16 -16.12 26.04 0.73
CA VAL A 16 -16.28 25.68 -0.70
C VAL A 16 -14.92 25.44 -1.36
N GLY A 17 -13.94 26.30 -1.12
CA GLY A 17 -12.58 26.13 -1.65
C GLY A 17 -11.95 24.82 -1.17
N MET A 18 -12.10 24.50 0.12
CA MET A 18 -11.55 23.28 0.69
C MET A 18 -12.20 22.02 0.09
N THR A 19 -13.52 22.01 -0.09
CA THR A 19 -14.20 20.83 -0.68
C THR A 19 -13.82 20.62 -2.14
N ILE A 20 -13.67 21.69 -2.92
CA ILE A 20 -13.23 21.60 -4.33
C ILE A 20 -11.82 21.00 -4.41
N VAL A 21 -10.88 21.46 -3.56
CA VAL A 21 -9.52 20.91 -3.54
C VAL A 21 -9.52 19.44 -3.15
N VAL A 22 -10.26 19.06 -2.10
CA VAL A 22 -10.37 17.66 -1.68
C VAL A 22 -11.01 16.80 -2.77
N ALA A 23 -12.09 17.26 -3.39
CA ALA A 23 -12.74 16.56 -4.50
C ALA A 23 -11.79 16.37 -5.68
N PHE A 24 -11.01 17.40 -6.02
CA PHE A 24 -10.00 17.33 -7.06
C PHE A 24 -8.89 16.31 -6.73
N LEU A 25 -8.39 16.30 -5.49
CA LEU A 25 -7.39 15.34 -5.04
C LEU A 25 -7.92 13.90 -5.06
N ILE A 26 -9.17 13.67 -4.62
CA ILE A 26 -9.82 12.35 -4.68
C ILE A 26 -9.93 11.89 -6.13
N LEU A 27 -10.37 12.78 -7.03
CA LEU A 27 -10.46 12.49 -8.46
C LEU A 27 -9.08 12.17 -9.04
N LEU A 28 -8.05 12.96 -8.72
CA LEU A 28 -6.68 12.75 -9.16
C LEU A 28 -6.13 11.38 -8.71
N ILE A 29 -6.35 11.02 -7.44
CA ILE A 29 -5.98 9.70 -6.90
C ILE A 29 -6.75 8.59 -7.63
N GLY A 30 -8.03 8.81 -7.93
CA GLY A 30 -8.85 7.88 -8.72
C GLY A 30 -8.26 7.63 -10.11
N VAL A 31 -7.88 8.70 -10.83
CA VAL A 31 -7.22 8.60 -12.13
C VAL A 31 -5.87 7.90 -12.01
N LEU A 32 -5.06 8.24 -11.01
CA LEU A 32 -3.77 7.58 -10.78
C LEU A 32 -3.93 6.06 -10.54
N ARG A 33 -4.96 5.67 -9.77
CA ARG A 33 -5.30 4.26 -9.57
C ARG A 33 -5.78 3.59 -10.84
N LEU A 34 -6.58 4.27 -11.65
CA LEU A 34 -7.04 3.76 -12.94
C LEU A 34 -5.84 3.48 -13.84
N VAL A 35 -4.93 4.44 -13.98
CA VAL A 35 -3.69 4.30 -14.74
C VAL A 35 -2.84 3.15 -14.20
N ALA A 36 -2.65 3.05 -12.88
CA ALA A 36 -1.90 1.94 -12.27
C ALA A 36 -2.54 0.57 -12.55
N ALA A 37 -3.87 0.47 -12.48
CA ALA A 37 -4.60 -0.75 -12.80
C ALA A 37 -4.50 -1.11 -14.29
N ALA A 38 -4.60 -0.09 -15.15
CA ALA A 38 -4.39 -0.20 -16.59
C ALA A 38 -3.00 -0.78 -16.91
N VAL A 39 -1.95 -0.20 -16.32
CA VAL A 39 -0.56 -0.67 -16.48
C VAL A 39 -0.41 -2.12 -16.03
N ARG A 40 -0.93 -2.51 -14.86
CA ARG A 40 -0.90 -3.91 -14.40
C ARG A 40 -1.67 -4.87 -15.31
N ARG A 41 -2.71 -4.38 -15.98
CA ARG A 41 -3.52 -5.19 -16.90
C ARG A 41 -2.83 -5.39 -18.26
N TRP A 42 -2.12 -4.39 -18.76
CA TRP A 42 -1.43 -4.45 -20.06
C TRP A 42 0.03 -4.91 -19.98
N ALA A 43 0.65 -4.82 -18.81
CA ALA A 43 1.94 -5.42 -18.49
C ALA A 43 1.74 -6.46 -17.36
N PRO A 44 1.41 -7.72 -17.69
CA PRO A 44 1.34 -8.79 -16.70
C PRO A 44 2.70 -8.89 -15.98
N GLU A 45 2.64 -8.97 -14.65
CA GLU A 45 3.78 -9.00 -13.72
C GLU A 45 4.95 -9.87 -14.21
N GLU A 46 6.04 -9.23 -14.63
CA GLU A 46 7.33 -9.61 -14.08
C GLU A 46 7.28 -9.16 -12.64
N THR A 47 7.03 -10.11 -11.74
CA THR A 47 6.81 -9.92 -10.30
C THR A 47 7.80 -8.90 -9.75
N ALA A 48 7.37 -7.65 -9.58
CA ALA A 48 8.11 -6.72 -8.76
C ALA A 48 8.11 -7.32 -7.35
N PRO A 49 9.26 -7.69 -6.78
CA PRO A 49 9.29 -8.14 -5.40
C PRO A 49 8.68 -7.01 -4.59
N GLU A 50 7.65 -7.34 -3.82
CA GLU A 50 7.08 -6.51 -2.78
C GLU A 50 8.21 -5.68 -2.17
N ALA A 51 8.08 -4.34 -2.23
CA ALA A 51 9.06 -3.42 -1.69
C ALA A 51 9.15 -3.62 -0.17
N ARG A 52 9.87 -4.67 0.25
CA ARG A 52 10.38 -4.82 1.60
C ARG A 52 11.34 -3.66 1.78
N PRO A 53 11.22 -2.86 2.85
CA PRO A 53 12.22 -1.84 3.14
C PRO A 53 13.59 -2.52 3.13
N ALA A 54 14.46 -2.05 2.23
CA ALA A 54 15.77 -2.63 2.01
C ALA A 54 16.63 -2.40 3.26
N PHE A 55 16.54 -3.31 4.22
CA PHE A 55 17.60 -3.50 5.19
C PHE A 55 18.79 -4.17 4.48
N PRO A 56 20.03 -3.72 4.73
CA PRO A 56 21.20 -4.26 4.06
C PRO A 56 21.31 -5.76 4.36
N GLN A 57 21.19 -6.57 3.32
CA GLN A 57 21.32 -8.03 3.40
C GLN A 57 22.79 -8.40 3.60
N GLY A 58 23.28 -8.23 4.82
CA GLY A 58 24.49 -8.88 5.34
C GLY A 58 24.08 -10.02 6.27
N ALA A 59 24.51 -11.25 5.97
CA ALA A 59 24.34 -12.48 6.78
C ALA A 59 22.91 -13.00 7.08
N GLY A 60 21.87 -12.16 7.05
CA GLY A 60 20.49 -12.54 7.40
C GLY A 60 19.80 -13.48 6.41
N ALA A 61 20.03 -13.31 5.10
CA ALA A 61 19.34 -14.11 4.07
C ALA A 61 19.75 -15.59 4.07
N VAL A 62 21.00 -15.90 4.43
CA VAL A 62 21.49 -17.29 4.58
C VAL A 62 20.86 -17.94 5.81
N THR A 63 20.72 -17.19 6.90
CA THR A 63 20.06 -17.63 8.12
C THR A 63 18.56 -17.88 7.89
N ASP A 64 17.87 -16.99 7.17
CA ASP A 64 16.45 -17.12 6.87
C ASP A 64 16.17 -18.36 6.00
N ARG A 65 17.02 -18.63 4.99
CA ARG A 65 16.94 -19.84 4.16
C ARG A 65 17.18 -21.12 4.95
N ARG A 66 18.12 -21.11 5.91
CA ARG A 66 18.37 -22.24 6.81
C ARG A 66 17.21 -22.46 7.78
N LEU A 67 16.63 -21.37 8.29
CA LEU A 67 15.50 -21.40 9.21
C LEU A 67 14.24 -21.96 8.53
N THR A 68 13.91 -21.48 7.33
CA THR A 68 12.79 -22.01 6.54
C THR A 68 12.98 -23.49 6.17
N ALA A 69 14.20 -23.92 5.83
CA ALA A 69 14.50 -25.33 5.58
C ALA A 69 14.32 -26.21 6.83
N ALA A 70 14.77 -25.74 8.01
CA ALA A 70 14.60 -26.44 9.27
C ALA A 70 13.13 -26.57 9.68
N ILE A 71 12.34 -25.49 9.54
CA ILE A 71 10.89 -25.50 9.82
C ILE A 71 10.18 -26.47 8.87
N THR A 72 10.51 -26.44 7.57
CA THR A 72 9.91 -27.34 6.58
C THR A 72 10.23 -28.81 6.90
N ALA A 73 11.48 -29.12 7.25
CA ALA A 73 11.88 -30.46 7.66
C ALA A 73 11.14 -30.92 8.93
N ALA A 74 10.99 -30.04 9.93
CA ALA A 74 10.25 -30.34 11.15
C ALA A 74 8.75 -30.63 10.87
N VAL A 75 8.11 -29.84 10.01
CA VAL A 75 6.70 -30.06 9.63
C VAL A 75 6.52 -31.37 8.86
N VAL A 76 7.42 -31.69 7.92
CA VAL A 76 7.40 -32.96 7.18
C VAL A 76 7.57 -34.15 8.13
N GLN A 77 8.51 -34.05 9.07
CA GLN A 77 8.76 -35.09 10.06
C GLN A 77 7.57 -35.28 11.02
N TYR A 78 6.94 -34.20 11.47
CA TYR A 78 5.74 -34.25 12.31
C TYR A 78 4.58 -34.93 11.57
N ARG A 79 4.34 -34.56 10.30
CA ARG A 79 3.28 -35.18 9.49
C ARG A 79 3.53 -36.67 9.23
N LYS A 80 4.79 -37.06 9.02
CA LYS A 80 5.19 -38.46 8.86
C LYS A 80 4.95 -39.26 10.14
N ARG A 81 5.30 -38.69 11.30
CA ARG A 81 5.10 -39.30 12.63
C ARG A 81 3.63 -39.37 13.07
N ARG A 82 2.77 -38.50 12.54
CA ARG A 82 1.32 -38.48 12.85
C ARG A 82 0.46 -39.34 11.92
N ARG A 83 1.04 -39.92 10.85
CA ARG A 83 0.35 -40.83 9.92
C ARG A 83 0.66 -42.32 10.17
N THR A 84 1.42 -42.62 11.22
CA THR A 84 1.65 -43.96 11.77
C THR A 84 1.06 -44.01 13.16
#